data_AF-A0A7X5U6B4-F1
#
_entry.id   AF-A0A7X5U6B4-F1
#
_cell.length_a   1.000
_cell.length_b   1.000
_cell.length_c   1.000
_cell.angle_alpha   90.00
_cell.angle_beta   90.00
_cell.angle_gamma   90.00
#
_symmetry.space_group_name_H-M   'P 1'
#
loop_
_entity.id
_entity.type
_entity.pdbx_description
1 polymer ?
#
loop_
_entity_poly.entity_id
_entity_poly.type
_entity_poly.pdbx_seq_one_letter_code
_entity_poly.pdbx_strand_id
1 'polypeptide(L)'
;MEKQLWPTVPSGYLEPGVPDFPRWGEAAPLLALSERLHSEMCALASEIDDFGTRVSDPEVVNHLVIRLAGTGLSIAEILHSVSGKLDRSLIDLDHWLEVLEAFDDAQRAFRDACGAAQAAIEVMRNHTQMPR
;
A
#
# COMPACT_ATOMS: atom_id res chain seq x y z
N MET A 1 5.23 -20.06 14.02
CA MET A 1 3.78 -19.82 13.94
C MET A 1 3.60 -18.51 13.21
N GLU A 2 3.45 -18.57 11.89
CA GLU A 2 3.22 -17.38 11.07
C GLU A 2 1.84 -16.83 11.43
N LYS A 3 1.80 -15.63 11.99
CA LYS A 3 0.55 -14.91 12.15
C LYS A 3 0.11 -14.51 10.75
N GLN A 4 -0.94 -15.14 10.25
CA GLN A 4 -1.63 -14.70 9.04
C GLN A 4 -2.16 -13.29 9.34
N LEU A 5 -1.46 -12.28 8.83
CA LEU A 5 -1.65 -10.86 9.19
C LEU A 5 -2.78 -10.18 8.41
N TRP A 6 -3.42 -10.87 7.46
CA TRP A 6 -4.41 -10.30 6.56
C TRP A 6 -5.70 -11.12 6.51
N PRO A 7 -6.89 -10.48 6.51
CA PRO A 7 -8.13 -11.19 6.23
C PRO A 7 -8.14 -11.68 4.78
N THR A 8 -8.46 -12.95 4.61
CA THR A 8 -8.72 -13.57 3.30
C THR A 8 -9.90 -12.87 2.63
N VAL A 9 -9.72 -12.36 1.41
CA VAL A 9 -10.78 -11.69 0.66
C VAL A 9 -11.96 -12.66 0.46
N PRO A 10 -13.21 -12.29 0.82
CA PRO A 10 -14.37 -13.13 0.56
C PRO A 10 -14.52 -13.35 -0.94
N SER A 11 -14.41 -14.61 -1.37
CA SER A 11 -14.53 -15.05 -2.75
C SER A 11 -15.96 -14.85 -3.27
N GLY A 12 -16.24 -13.66 -3.81
CA GLY A 12 -17.40 -13.33 -4.63
C GLY A 12 -16.88 -12.64 -5.90
N TYR A 13 -16.87 -13.39 -7.00
CA TYR A 13 -16.22 -13.04 -8.27
C TYR A 13 -16.75 -11.74 -8.90
N LEU A 14 -15.93 -10.69 -8.83
CA LEU A 14 -15.81 -9.65 -9.85
C LEU A 14 -14.33 -9.56 -10.18
N GLU A 15 -13.99 -9.32 -11.45
CA GLU A 15 -12.61 -9.01 -11.83
C GLU A 15 -12.14 -7.78 -11.01
N PRO A 16 -10.95 -7.83 -10.36
CA PRO A 16 -10.45 -6.69 -9.60
C PRO A 16 -10.51 -5.41 -10.43
N GLY A 17 -11.20 -4.39 -9.91
CA GLY A 17 -11.33 -3.13 -10.63
C GLY A 17 -12.58 -2.94 -11.47
N VAL A 18 -13.60 -3.79 -11.33
CA VAL A 18 -14.95 -3.55 -11.87
C VAL A 18 -15.88 -3.00 -10.77
N PRO A 19 -16.48 -1.80 -10.93
CA PRO A 19 -17.38 -1.23 -9.92
C PRO A 19 -18.65 -2.07 -9.66
N ASP A 20 -18.82 -2.53 -8.42
CA ASP A 20 -20.04 -3.18 -7.92
C ASP A 20 -21.01 -2.15 -7.31
N PHE A 21 -21.73 -1.43 -8.18
CA PHE A 21 -22.74 -0.45 -7.74
C PHE A 21 -23.85 -1.04 -6.86
N PRO A 22 -24.42 -2.22 -7.15
CA PRO A 22 -25.41 -2.85 -6.27
C PRO A 22 -24.92 -3.05 -4.83
N ARG A 23 -23.64 -3.37 -4.63
CA ARG A 23 -23.06 -3.62 -3.31
C ARG A 23 -22.59 -2.35 -2.60
N TRP A 24 -21.94 -1.43 -3.33
CA TRP A 24 -21.21 -0.31 -2.72
C TRP A 24 -21.76 1.08 -3.07
N GLY A 25 -22.81 1.16 -3.89
CA GLY A 25 -23.41 2.43 -4.32
C GLY A 25 -22.39 3.38 -4.94
N GLU A 26 -22.42 4.64 -4.55
CA GLU A 26 -21.51 5.68 -5.04
C GLU A 26 -20.03 5.45 -4.68
N ALA A 27 -19.76 4.60 -3.69
CA ALA A 27 -18.38 4.22 -3.34
C ALA A 27 -17.81 3.16 -4.29
N ALA A 28 -18.63 2.52 -5.14
CA ALA A 28 -18.20 1.42 -6.01
C ALA A 28 -16.97 1.74 -6.87
N PRO A 29 -16.82 2.93 -7.49
CA PRO A 29 -15.60 3.26 -8.24
C PRO A 29 -14.34 3.32 -7.37
N LEU A 30 -14.47 3.80 -6.13
CA LEU A 30 -13.34 3.88 -5.18
C LEU A 30 -12.90 2.48 -4.74
N LEU A 31 -13.87 1.61 -4.43
CA LEU A 31 -13.61 0.23 -4.01
C LEU A 31 -12.98 -0.58 -5.15
N ALA A 32 -13.50 -0.46 -6.36
CA ALA A 32 -12.91 -1.06 -7.55
C ALA A 32 -11.45 -0.61 -7.75
N LEU A 33 -11.16 0.70 -7.62
CA LEU A 33 -9.78 1.20 -7.73
C LEU A 33 -8.88 0.59 -6.64
N SER A 34 -9.35 0.49 -5.40
CA SER A 34 -8.61 -0.15 -4.31
C SER A 34 -8.30 -1.62 -4.60
N GLU A 35 -9.27 -2.37 -5.12
CA GLU A 35 -9.10 -3.78 -5.48
C GLU A 35 -8.08 -3.95 -6.62
N ARG A 36 -8.13 -3.07 -7.63
CA ARG A 36 -7.15 -3.08 -8.72
C ARG A 36 -5.74 -2.78 -8.22
N LEU A 37 -5.58 -1.76 -7.40
CA LEU A 37 -4.28 -1.42 -6.78
C LEU A 37 -3.72 -2.61 -5.99
N HIS A 38 -4.55 -3.28 -5.20
CA HIS A 38 -4.14 -4.47 -4.47
C HIS A 38 -3.72 -5.60 -5.41
N SER A 39 -4.52 -5.88 -6.46
CA SER A 39 -4.22 -6.90 -7.46
C SER A 39 -2.90 -6.64 -8.19
N GLU A 40 -2.63 -5.39 -8.59
CA GLU A 40 -1.38 -4.99 -9.27
C GLU A 40 -0.17 -5.12 -8.33
N MET A 41 -0.31 -4.74 -7.06
CA MET A 41 0.75 -4.91 -6.05
C MET A 41 1.06 -6.39 -5.79
N CYS A 42 0.03 -7.24 -5.71
CA CYS A 42 0.21 -8.70 -5.59
C CYS A 42 0.87 -9.29 -6.83
N ALA A 43 0.46 -8.87 -8.03
CA ALA A 43 1.08 -9.32 -9.27
C ALA A 43 2.56 -8.91 -9.34
N LEU A 44 2.90 -7.67 -8.96
CA LEU A 44 4.29 -7.22 -8.90
C LEU A 44 5.12 -8.04 -7.90
N ALA A 45 4.56 -8.37 -6.73
CA ALA A 45 5.24 -9.22 -5.75
C ALA A 45 5.54 -10.61 -6.34
N SER A 46 4.55 -11.25 -6.96
CA SER A 46 4.75 -12.55 -7.62
C SER A 46 5.77 -12.48 -8.75
N GLU A 47 5.72 -11.45 -9.60
CA GLU A 47 6.69 -11.27 -10.70
C GLU A 47 8.11 -11.07 -10.20
N ILE A 48 8.30 -10.41 -9.04
CA ILE A 48 9.62 -10.27 -8.39
C ILE A 48 10.10 -11.63 -7.87
N ASP A 49 9.23 -12.42 -7.24
CA ASP A 49 9.57 -13.75 -6.72
C ASP A 49 9.89 -14.75 -7.84
N ASP A 50 9.14 -14.68 -8.96
CA ASP A 50 9.31 -15.50 -10.14
C ASP A 50 10.44 -15.01 -11.06
N PHE A 51 11.01 -13.82 -10.79
CA PHE A 51 12.13 -13.28 -11.56
C PHE A 51 13.38 -14.16 -11.39
N GLY A 52 13.52 -15.15 -12.26
CA GLY A 52 14.51 -16.24 -12.18
C GLY A 52 15.98 -15.85 -12.34
N THR A 53 16.33 -14.56 -12.30
CA THR A 53 17.71 -14.07 -12.34
C THR A 53 17.96 -13.00 -11.28
N ARG A 54 19.23 -12.78 -10.89
CA ARG A 54 19.58 -11.66 -10.01
C ARG A 54 19.28 -10.35 -10.74
N VAL A 55 18.60 -9.41 -10.07
CA VAL A 55 18.57 -8.01 -10.53
C VAL A 55 20.00 -7.47 -10.44
N SER A 56 20.69 -7.50 -11.58
CA SER A 56 22.14 -7.23 -11.66
C SER A 56 22.45 -5.77 -11.92
N ASP A 57 21.43 -5.00 -12.31
CA ASP A 57 21.53 -3.58 -12.63
C ASP A 57 21.08 -2.74 -11.42
N PRO A 58 21.99 -2.02 -10.76
CA PRO A 58 21.66 -1.12 -9.65
C PRO A 58 20.61 -0.06 -10.00
N GLU A 59 20.53 0.39 -11.25
CA GLU A 59 19.52 1.37 -11.69
C GLU A 59 18.11 0.77 -11.64
N VAL A 60 17.97 -0.50 -12.01
CA VAL A 60 16.69 -1.23 -11.97
C VAL A 60 16.20 -1.38 -10.54
N VAL A 61 17.05 -1.82 -9.61
CA VAL A 61 16.65 -1.94 -8.19
C VAL A 61 16.43 -0.56 -7.56
N ASN A 62 17.19 0.47 -7.94
CA ASN A 62 16.91 1.85 -7.50
C ASN A 62 15.53 2.31 -7.98
N HIS A 63 15.20 2.07 -9.25
CA HIS A 63 13.89 2.43 -9.79
C HIS A 63 12.75 1.71 -9.04
N LEU A 64 12.89 0.40 -8.83
CA LEU A 64 11.90 -0.40 -8.14
C LEU A 64 11.66 0.09 -6.69
N VAL A 65 12.74 0.25 -5.92
CA VAL A 65 12.62 0.67 -4.51
C VAL A 65 12.10 2.11 -4.41
N ILE A 66 12.48 3.03 -5.31
CA ILE A 66 11.95 4.41 -5.30
C ILE A 66 10.45 4.40 -5.57
N ARG A 67 9.98 3.58 -6.53
CA ARG A 67 8.56 3.48 -6.85
C ARG A 67 7.78 2.88 -5.68
N LEU A 68 8.27 1.82 -5.06
CA LEU A 68 7.64 1.22 -3.88
C LEU A 68 7.60 2.18 -2.68
N ALA A 69 8.68 2.93 -2.44
CA ALA A 69 8.70 3.98 -1.42
C ALA A 69 7.68 5.08 -1.72
N GLY A 70 7.58 5.54 -2.98
CA GLY A 70 6.57 6.49 -3.40
C GLY A 70 5.15 5.97 -3.19
N THR A 71 4.88 4.71 -3.54
CA THR A 71 3.59 4.05 -3.30
C THR A 71 3.24 4.01 -1.81
N GLY A 72 4.20 3.70 -0.93
CA GLY A 72 3.98 3.75 0.52
C GLY A 72 3.55 5.13 1.02
N LEU A 73 4.12 6.21 0.46
CA LEU A 73 3.74 7.57 0.82
C LEU A 73 2.32 7.90 0.36
N SER A 74 1.97 7.50 -0.87
CA SER A 74 0.59 7.60 -1.37
C SER A 74 -0.40 6.82 -0.50
N ILE A 75 -0.03 5.65 0.01
CA ILE A 75 -0.88 4.88 0.94
C ILE A 75 -1.10 5.66 2.24
N ALA A 76 -0.07 6.30 2.80
CA ALA A 76 -0.23 7.16 3.97
C ALA A 76 -1.20 8.33 3.69
N GLU A 77 -1.13 8.96 2.52
CA GLU A 77 -2.07 10.03 2.12
C GLU A 77 -3.50 9.53 1.93
N ILE A 78 -3.67 8.31 1.40
CA ILE A 78 -4.97 7.65 1.28
C ILE A 78 -5.56 7.40 2.68
N LEU A 79 -4.78 6.84 3.62
CA LEU A 79 -5.24 6.61 4.99
C LEU A 79 -5.63 7.91 5.70
N HIS A 80 -4.86 8.98 5.49
CA HIS A 80 -5.24 10.31 5.95
C HIS A 80 -6.60 10.73 5.41
N SER A 81 -6.79 10.62 4.09
CA SER A 81 -8.03 11.00 3.41
C SER A 81 -9.23 10.16 3.84
N VAL A 82 -9.03 8.86 4.07
CA VAL A 82 -10.06 7.96 4.60
C VAL A 82 -10.47 8.38 6.00
N SER A 83 -9.50 8.63 6.89
CA SER A 83 -9.78 9.06 8.27
C SER A 83 -10.59 10.36 8.32
N GLY A 84 -10.28 11.33 7.44
CA GLY A 84 -11.01 12.59 7.33
C GLY A 84 -12.42 12.48 6.72
N LYS A 85 -12.76 11.34 6.10
CA LYS A 85 -14.07 11.07 5.51
C LYS A 85 -14.93 10.11 6.33
N LEU A 86 -14.43 9.65 7.48
CA LEU A 86 -15.22 8.78 8.37
C LEU A 86 -16.47 9.51 8.83
N ASP A 87 -17.63 8.88 8.60
CA ASP A 87 -18.88 9.34 9.17
C ASP A 87 -18.85 9.07 10.68
N ARG A 88 -18.86 10.14 11.47
CA ARG A 88 -18.81 10.08 12.94
C ARG A 88 -19.97 9.29 13.54
N SER A 89 -21.10 9.17 12.83
CA SER A 89 -22.23 8.37 13.29
C SER A 89 -21.99 6.85 13.27
N LEU A 90 -20.95 6.39 12.55
CA LEU A 90 -20.56 4.98 12.48
C LEU A 90 -19.67 4.54 13.64
N ILE A 91 -19.18 5.47 14.46
CA ILE A 91 -18.21 5.23 15.52
C ILE A 91 -18.81 5.70 16.83
N ASP A 92 -18.68 4.87 17.87
CA ASP A 92 -19.04 5.27 19.22
C ASP A 92 -18.25 6.53 19.63
N LEU A 93 -18.94 7.53 20.17
CA LEU A 93 -18.37 8.84 20.43
C LEU A 93 -17.19 8.77 21.40
N ASP A 94 -17.26 7.84 22.36
CA ASP A 94 -16.21 7.59 23.35
C ASP A 94 -14.95 6.98 22.72
N HIS A 95 -15.08 6.34 21.56
CA HIS A 95 -13.99 5.67 20.84
C HIS A 95 -13.52 6.45 19.59
N TRP A 96 -14.11 7.62 19.30
CA TRP A 96 -13.77 8.41 18.11
C TRP A 96 -12.29 8.79 18.04
N LEU A 97 -11.71 9.21 19.17
CA LEU A 97 -10.29 9.59 19.22
C LEU A 97 -9.38 8.37 19.02
N GLU A 98 -9.71 7.24 19.62
CA GLU A 98 -8.95 5.99 19.45
C GLU A 98 -8.92 5.54 17.98
N VAL A 99 -10.05 5.67 17.26
CA VAL A 99 -10.08 5.39 15.82
C VAL A 99 -9.18 6.34 15.04
N LEU A 100 -9.21 7.64 15.32
CA LEU A 100 -8.33 8.61 14.64
C LEU A 100 -6.85 8.36 14.94
N GLU A 101 -6.51 8.02 16.19
CA GLU A 101 -5.15 7.64 16.59
C GLU A 101 -4.68 6.39 15.84
N ALA A 102 -5.53 5.38 15.69
CA ALA A 102 -5.18 4.18 14.91
C ALA A 102 -4.87 4.50 13.43
N PHE A 103 -5.62 5.43 12.82
CA PHE A 103 -5.32 5.91 11.47
C PHE A 103 -4.02 6.75 11.41
N ASP A 104 -3.72 7.56 12.42
CA ASP A 104 -2.45 8.31 12.48
C ASP A 104 -1.24 7.39 12.63
N ASP A 105 -1.35 6.36 13.48
CA ASP A 105 -0.29 5.37 13.66
C ASP A 105 -0.07 4.55 12.38
N ALA A 106 -1.15 4.18 11.68
CA ALA A 106 -1.03 3.53 10.37
C ALA A 106 -0.33 4.43 9.34
N GLN A 107 -0.68 5.72 9.27
CA GLN A 107 -0.02 6.69 8.39
C GLN A 107 1.47 6.81 8.71
N ARG A 108 1.82 6.89 10.00
CA ARG A 108 3.21 7.00 10.45
C ARG A 108 4.01 5.76 10.05
N ALA A 109 3.46 4.57 10.24
CA ALA A 109 4.13 3.33 9.86
C ALA A 109 4.49 3.27 8.36
N PHE A 110 3.59 3.73 7.48
CA PHE A 110 3.89 3.80 6.04
C PHE A 110 4.96 4.85 5.72
N ARG A 111 4.91 6.05 6.33
CA ARG A 111 5.94 7.07 6.14
C ARG A 111 7.32 6.60 6.61
N ASP A 112 7.39 5.91 7.74
CA ASP A 112 8.63 5.35 8.27
C ASP A 112 9.18 4.26 7.34
N ALA A 113 8.32 3.40 6.80
CA ALA A 113 8.72 2.41 5.79
C ALA A 113 9.28 3.07 4.52
N CYS A 114 8.69 4.18 4.06
CA CYS A 114 9.22 4.96 2.94
C CYS A 114 10.60 5.53 3.24
N GLY A 115 10.79 6.10 4.43
CA GLY A 115 12.09 6.63 4.87
C GLY A 115 13.16 5.53 4.93
N ALA A 116 12.81 4.35 5.45
CA ALA A 116 13.70 3.19 5.47
C ALA A 116 14.07 2.71 4.05
N ALA A 117 13.11 2.69 3.11
CA ALA A 117 13.37 2.34 1.72
C ALA A 117 14.30 3.34 1.03
N GLN A 118 14.12 4.64 1.27
CA GLN A 118 15.02 5.69 0.77
C GLN A 118 16.45 5.52 1.32
N ALA A 119 16.58 5.26 2.63
CA ALA A 119 17.88 5.00 3.24
C ALA A 119 18.57 3.75 2.64
N ALA A 120 17.81 2.69 2.33
CA ALA A 120 18.34 1.51 1.67
C ALA A 120 18.89 1.82 0.26
N ILE A 121 18.19 2.68 -0.50
CA ILE A 121 18.67 3.17 -1.80
C ILE A 121 19.95 4.00 -1.66
N GLU A 122 20.02 4.88 -0.67
CA GLU A 122 21.23 5.68 -0.43
C GLU A 122 22.43 4.80 -0.12
N VAL A 123 22.26 3.79 0.74
CA VAL A 123 23.29 2.78 1.01
C VAL A 123 23.71 2.09 -0.29
N MET A 124 22.75 1.61 -1.09
CA MET A 124 23.06 0.97 -2.37
C MET A 124 23.83 1.90 -3.32
N ARG A 125 23.39 3.15 -3.49
CA ARG A 125 24.04 4.13 -4.36
C ARG A 125 25.46 4.44 -3.92
N ASN A 126 25.71 4.50 -2.61
CA ASN A 126 27.06 4.74 -2.06
C ASN A 126 28.01 3.55 -2.25
N HIS A 127 27.48 2.34 -2.47
CA HIS A 127 28.25 1.11 -2.59
C HIS A 127 28.16 0.45 -3.99
N THR A 128 27.57 1.13 -4.97
CA THR A 128 27.45 0.67 -6.36
C THR A 128 27.90 1.77 -7.32
N GLN A 129 28.24 1.40 -8.57
CA GLN A 129 28.67 2.34 -9.61
C GLN A 129 27.50 3.13 -10.23
N MET A 130 26.51 3.52 -9.44
CA MET A 130 25.41 4.35 -9.90
C MET A 130 25.86 5.81 -10.09
N PRO A 131 25.42 6.50 -11.14
CA PRO A 131 25.57 7.95 -11.24
C PRO A 131 24.96 8.64 -10.01
N ARG A 132 25.66 9.67 -9.51
CA ARG A 132 25.17 10.51 -8.42
C ARG A 132 24.05 11.44 -8.86
#